data_AF-A0A1B8GRV2-F1
#
_entry.id   AF-A0A1B8GRV2-F1
#
_cell.length_a   1.000
_cell.length_b   1.000
_cell.length_c   1.000
_cell.angle_alpha   90.00
_cell.angle_beta   90.00
_cell.angle_gamma   90.00
#
_symmetry.space_group_name_H-M   'P 1'
#
loop_
_entity.id
_entity.type
_entity.pdbx_description
1 polymer ?
#
loop_
_entity_poly.entity_id
_entity_poly.type
_entity_poly.pdbx_seq_one_letter_code
_entity_poly.pdbx_strand_id
1 'polypeptide(L)'
;MQLLPVLLASASVVQAHYNFNALIYGGTTQATWQQVRKRSDSDSHGPVLDTSLLDIRCGKDASSAFAPGILSVAAGSTLSFVVDPSIQHPGPSLAYLAKVPAGKTAATWDGSGAVWFKVWEQGPTGWVGNGGDWPSSGLTTLGFTIPKATPSGDYLARIEHIGLHAASQANGAQFYLSCGQITVTGGGSGTPAPLVSFPGAYKATDPGILIQIYWPVPTSYTIPGPAVWRGFWGVFWIDASASSTIQRGYLDAANACQADTGSEIRNFATAKAFFDNVKHPYLFVLDNADNLELNLNPYIPTGVGATILITSRNNEMHYYGTSGAKTLTELEIDDAISLLFKASNTPKSDRTEKQGDAEAVVKQLAQHALAVIQAGAYISQRYCTLKEYIERFQRQRDSLLRFGQIQASSRSGNVYATFEISAQFLEQSKSTNQAYANALELLGVLGHLYFTGVPQGMFTCASKYAQNIPEEPLNADDITGLSRWHVSRLPKFLHGLSLNDELDDLPTSLHDALGVLRSFAIITIQLETKEISMHPLAHAWAWDRLIEADRQDAWVCTMSLIALSTCS
;
A
#
# COMPACT_ATOMS: atom_id res chain seq x y z
N MET A 1 -40.16 -76.64 16.71
CA MET A 1 -39.20 -75.74 17.37
C MET A 1 -38.26 -75.22 16.28
N GLN A 2 -38.58 -74.09 15.67
CA GLN A 2 -37.75 -73.45 14.64
C GLN A 2 -37.45 -72.02 15.13
N LEU A 3 -36.18 -71.77 15.42
CA LEU A 3 -35.64 -70.47 15.80
C LEU A 3 -35.46 -69.63 14.53
N LEU A 4 -36.07 -68.44 14.47
CA LEU A 4 -35.71 -67.39 13.50
C LEU A 4 -34.52 -66.61 14.05
N PRO A 5 -33.47 -66.33 13.25
CA PRO A 5 -32.41 -65.40 13.64
C PRO A 5 -32.86 -63.97 13.37
N VAL A 6 -32.77 -63.11 14.38
CA VAL A 6 -32.90 -61.66 14.26
C VAL A 6 -31.57 -61.10 13.76
N LEU A 7 -31.53 -60.58 12.53
CA LEU A 7 -30.42 -59.76 12.04
C LEU A 7 -30.54 -58.35 12.65
N LEU A 8 -29.59 -57.94 13.49
CA LEU A 8 -29.40 -56.54 13.86
C LEU A 8 -28.69 -55.81 12.71
N ALA A 9 -29.38 -54.86 12.08
CA ALA A 9 -28.76 -53.89 11.19
C ALA A 9 -28.09 -52.77 12.02
N SER A 10 -26.77 -52.66 11.95
CA SER A 10 -26.01 -51.56 12.56
C SER A 10 -26.12 -50.33 11.65
N ALA A 11 -26.79 -49.27 12.08
CA ALA A 11 -26.76 -47.99 11.40
C ALA A 11 -25.40 -47.32 11.65
N SER A 12 -24.56 -47.20 10.63
CA SER A 12 -23.34 -46.40 10.67
C SER A 12 -23.72 -44.92 10.70
N VAL A 13 -23.47 -44.25 11.83
CA VAL A 13 -23.63 -42.80 11.98
C VAL A 13 -22.48 -42.13 11.20
N VAL A 14 -22.77 -41.56 10.04
CA VAL A 14 -21.79 -40.76 9.30
C VAL A 14 -21.74 -39.37 9.96
N GLN A 15 -20.66 -39.09 10.68
CA GLN A 15 -20.42 -37.77 11.26
C GLN A 15 -19.83 -36.85 10.18
N ALA A 16 -20.64 -35.91 9.66
CA ALA A 16 -20.20 -34.95 8.64
C ALA A 16 -19.41 -33.75 9.20
N HIS A 17 -19.36 -33.62 10.53
CA HIS A 17 -18.72 -32.53 11.25
C HIS A 17 -17.31 -32.90 11.73
N TYR A 18 -16.38 -31.95 11.75
CA TYR A 18 -14.98 -32.21 12.05
C TYR A 18 -14.30 -31.11 12.88
N ASN A 19 -13.18 -31.43 13.51
CA ASN A 19 -12.35 -30.49 14.27
C ASN A 19 -10.92 -30.47 13.76
N PHE A 20 -10.19 -29.40 14.11
CA PHE A 20 -8.74 -29.33 14.01
C PHE A 20 -8.14 -29.50 15.41
N ASN A 21 -7.70 -30.70 15.78
CA ASN A 21 -7.51 -31.03 17.21
C ASN A 21 -6.05 -31.24 17.64
N ALA A 22 -5.10 -31.29 16.72
CA ALA A 22 -3.67 -31.42 17.02
C ALA A 22 -2.81 -30.76 15.94
N LEU A 23 -1.56 -30.42 16.28
CA LEU A 23 -0.56 -29.93 15.33
C LEU A 23 0.30 -31.09 14.79
N ILE A 24 0.82 -30.93 13.58
CA ILE A 24 1.81 -31.81 12.96
C ILE A 24 2.98 -30.96 12.51
N TYR A 25 4.19 -31.33 12.92
CA TYR A 25 5.41 -30.63 12.57
C TYR A 25 6.59 -31.58 12.46
N GLY A 26 7.44 -31.41 11.44
CA GLY A 26 8.62 -32.26 11.23
C GLY A 26 8.28 -33.76 11.12
N GLY A 27 7.12 -34.11 10.55
CA GLY A 27 6.62 -35.48 10.48
C GLY A 27 6.06 -36.05 11.79
N THR A 28 6.01 -35.27 12.88
CA THR A 28 5.50 -35.69 14.18
C THR A 28 4.14 -35.09 14.48
N THR A 29 3.15 -35.94 14.73
CA THR A 29 1.83 -35.53 15.23
C THR A 29 1.88 -35.31 16.73
N GLN A 30 1.49 -34.12 17.17
CA GLN A 30 1.41 -33.78 18.59
C GLN A 30 0.16 -34.42 19.23
N ALA A 31 0.16 -34.50 20.57
CA ALA A 31 -1.02 -34.98 21.30
C ALA A 31 -2.23 -34.05 21.10
N THR A 32 -3.43 -34.64 21.07
CA THR A 32 -4.69 -33.92 20.90
C THR A 32 -4.84 -32.83 21.97
N TRP A 33 -5.17 -31.61 21.55
CA TRP A 33 -5.34 -30.42 22.39
C TRP A 33 -4.10 -29.97 23.17
N GLN A 34 -2.91 -30.51 22.87
CA GLN A 34 -1.69 -30.15 23.60
C GLN A 34 -1.21 -28.75 23.23
N GLN A 35 -1.19 -28.41 21.94
CA GLN A 35 -0.84 -27.06 21.46
C GLN A 35 -2.00 -26.38 20.73
N VAL A 36 -3.13 -27.07 20.55
CA VAL A 36 -4.35 -26.50 19.99
C VAL A 36 -5.31 -26.17 21.13
N ARG A 37 -5.86 -24.96 21.12
CA ARG A 37 -6.84 -24.52 22.12
C ARG A 37 -8.11 -25.34 22.00
N LYS A 38 -8.46 -26.03 23.09
CA LYS A 38 -9.64 -26.88 23.12
C LYS A 38 -10.91 -26.03 23.16
N ARG A 39 -11.81 -26.30 22.23
CA ARG A 39 -13.15 -25.71 22.20
C ARG A 39 -14.05 -26.39 23.23
N SER A 40 -14.99 -25.63 23.80
CA SER A 40 -15.95 -26.17 24.78
C SER A 40 -16.94 -27.18 24.18
N ASP A 41 -17.14 -27.13 22.86
CA ASP A 41 -18.03 -28.00 22.10
C ASP A 41 -17.30 -29.07 21.26
N SER A 42 -16.04 -29.39 21.59
CA SER A 42 -15.19 -30.30 20.81
C SER A 42 -15.88 -31.62 20.48
N ASP A 43 -16.67 -32.19 21.39
CA ASP A 43 -17.27 -33.51 21.21
C ASP A 43 -18.38 -33.51 20.14
N SER A 44 -19.03 -32.36 19.94
CA SER A 44 -20.08 -32.19 18.92
C SER A 44 -19.53 -32.01 17.50
N HIS A 45 -18.27 -31.57 17.39
CA HIS A 45 -17.62 -31.17 16.13
C HIS A 45 -18.35 -30.02 15.40
N GLY A 46 -19.29 -29.34 16.05
CA GLY A 46 -20.14 -28.34 15.40
C GLY A 46 -19.36 -27.16 14.80
N PRO A 47 -19.96 -26.41 13.86
CA PRO A 47 -19.36 -25.22 13.30
C PRO A 47 -19.67 -23.97 14.14
N VAL A 48 -18.87 -22.92 13.96
CA VAL A 48 -19.29 -21.56 14.27
C VAL A 48 -20.10 -21.03 13.09
N LEU A 49 -21.20 -20.32 13.33
CA LEU A 49 -22.08 -19.78 12.27
C LEU A 49 -22.04 -18.24 12.20
N ASP A 50 -22.03 -17.59 13.36
CA ASP A 50 -22.12 -16.14 13.46
C ASP A 50 -20.72 -15.50 13.45
N THR A 51 -20.38 -14.86 12.33
CA THR A 51 -19.12 -14.14 12.11
C THR A 51 -18.90 -12.93 13.03
N SER A 52 -19.94 -12.46 13.72
CA SER A 52 -19.85 -11.33 14.65
C SER A 52 -19.46 -11.73 16.07
N LEU A 53 -19.57 -13.02 16.42
CA LEU A 53 -19.25 -13.52 17.76
C LEU A 53 -17.76 -13.79 17.93
N LEU A 54 -17.31 -13.76 19.20
CA LEU A 54 -15.92 -14.02 19.57
C LEU A 54 -15.44 -15.42 19.14
N ASP A 55 -16.36 -16.37 19.04
CA ASP A 55 -16.08 -17.76 18.65
C ASP A 55 -15.45 -17.87 17.25
N ILE A 56 -15.66 -16.89 16.36
CA ILE A 56 -15.06 -16.88 15.01
C ILE A 56 -13.52 -16.79 15.05
N ARG A 57 -12.93 -16.39 16.19
CA ARG A 57 -11.48 -16.25 16.33
C ARG A 57 -10.78 -17.61 16.44
N CYS A 58 -11.13 -18.39 17.47
CA CYS A 58 -10.44 -19.64 17.81
C CYS A 58 -11.37 -20.84 18.03
N GLY A 59 -12.69 -20.63 17.91
CA GLY A 59 -13.73 -21.62 18.17
C GLY A 59 -14.42 -21.34 19.49
N LYS A 60 -15.49 -22.08 19.77
CA LYS A 60 -16.34 -21.85 20.94
C LYS A 60 -15.56 -21.83 22.25
N ASP A 61 -15.60 -20.70 22.95
CA ASP A 61 -14.86 -20.42 24.21
C ASP A 61 -13.33 -20.59 24.13
N ALA A 62 -12.76 -20.83 22.95
CA ALA A 62 -11.35 -21.19 22.80
C ALA A 62 -10.40 -19.97 22.76
N SER A 63 -10.93 -18.75 22.69
CA SER A 63 -10.11 -17.53 22.74
C SER A 63 -9.44 -17.33 24.10
N SER A 64 -10.05 -17.85 25.17
CA SER A 64 -9.55 -17.80 26.56
C SER A 64 -9.15 -19.18 27.11
N ALA A 65 -9.51 -20.28 26.45
CA ALA A 65 -9.06 -21.62 26.81
C ALA A 65 -7.66 -21.94 26.24
N PHE A 66 -6.63 -21.34 26.84
CA PHE A 66 -5.24 -21.53 26.41
C PHE A 66 -4.82 -23.01 26.39
N ALA A 67 -4.06 -23.40 25.37
CA ALA A 67 -3.54 -24.77 25.27
C ALA A 67 -2.38 -24.97 26.26
N PRO A 68 -2.16 -26.19 26.78
CA PRO A 68 -1.10 -26.47 27.75
C PRO A 68 0.32 -26.22 27.22
N GLY A 69 0.55 -26.36 25.92
CA GLY A 69 1.86 -26.27 25.29
C GLY A 69 1.95 -25.22 24.18
N ILE A 70 3.19 -24.92 23.81
CA ILE A 70 3.56 -24.10 22.66
C ILE A 70 4.54 -24.92 21.81
N LEU A 71 4.32 -25.01 20.49
CA LEU A 71 5.18 -25.77 19.58
C LEU A 71 6.19 -24.86 18.89
N SER A 72 7.48 -25.16 19.00
CA SER A 72 8.52 -24.45 18.25
C SER A 72 8.55 -24.91 16.79
N VAL A 73 8.48 -23.96 15.85
CA VAL A 73 8.45 -24.20 14.40
C VAL A 73 9.37 -23.21 13.69
N ALA A 74 10.08 -23.66 12.65
CA ALA A 74 10.95 -22.78 11.87
C ALA A 74 10.16 -21.98 10.82
N ALA A 75 10.48 -20.70 10.62
CA ALA A 75 9.96 -19.96 9.48
C ALA A 75 10.40 -20.63 8.16
N GLY A 76 9.51 -20.66 7.17
CA GLY A 76 9.71 -21.36 5.89
C GLY A 76 9.35 -22.85 5.93
N SER A 77 9.01 -23.42 7.09
CA SER A 77 8.59 -24.81 7.20
C SER A 77 7.06 -24.96 7.17
N THR A 78 6.60 -26.18 6.87
CA THR A 78 5.17 -26.52 6.86
C THR A 78 4.68 -26.88 8.26
N LEU A 79 3.59 -26.24 8.67
CA LEU A 79 2.79 -26.58 9.85
C LEU A 79 1.46 -27.15 9.37
N SER A 80 1.05 -28.30 9.90
CA SER A 80 -0.25 -28.89 9.61
C SER A 80 -1.08 -29.11 10.85
N PHE A 81 -2.38 -29.23 10.67
CA PHE A 81 -3.36 -29.62 11.68
C PHE A 81 -3.94 -30.99 11.33
N VAL A 82 -4.17 -31.82 12.34
CA VAL A 82 -4.99 -33.02 12.21
C VAL A 82 -6.45 -32.60 12.05
N VAL A 83 -7.13 -33.20 11.08
CA VAL A 83 -8.59 -33.10 10.92
C VAL A 83 -9.23 -34.36 11.44
N ASP A 84 -10.19 -34.21 12.34
CA ASP A 84 -10.87 -35.33 12.99
C ASP A 84 -12.38 -35.26 12.72
N PRO A 85 -12.99 -36.23 12.00
CA PRO A 85 -12.33 -37.36 11.32
C PRO A 85 -11.73 -37.01 9.95
N SER A 86 -12.38 -36.14 9.17
CA SER A 86 -11.92 -35.63 7.86
C SER A 86 -12.82 -34.50 7.38
N ILE A 87 -12.35 -33.69 6.43
CA ILE A 87 -13.15 -32.62 5.82
C ILE A 87 -14.22 -33.21 4.89
N GLN A 88 -15.50 -32.99 5.22
CA GLN A 88 -16.65 -33.57 4.50
C GLN A 88 -17.52 -32.54 3.76
N HIS A 89 -17.21 -31.25 3.85
CA HIS A 89 -18.01 -30.19 3.22
C HIS A 89 -17.25 -29.51 2.08
N PRO A 90 -17.95 -29.08 1.02
CA PRO A 90 -17.37 -28.21 0.00
C PRO A 90 -17.06 -26.84 0.60
N GLY A 91 -15.84 -26.33 0.40
CA GLY A 91 -15.43 -25.10 1.05
C GLY A 91 -13.97 -24.73 0.90
N PRO A 92 -13.60 -23.44 1.03
CA PRO A 92 -12.22 -23.02 1.05
C PRO A 92 -11.54 -23.40 2.36
N SER A 93 -10.22 -23.48 2.29
CA SER A 93 -9.34 -23.62 3.45
C SER A 93 -8.48 -22.37 3.59
N LEU A 94 -8.27 -21.88 4.81
CA LEU A 94 -7.52 -20.66 5.10
C LEU A 94 -6.65 -20.83 6.34
N ALA A 95 -5.51 -20.13 6.37
CA ALA A 95 -4.68 -20.03 7.55
C ALA A 95 -4.22 -18.60 7.83
N TYR A 96 -4.20 -18.24 9.11
CA TYR A 96 -3.78 -16.95 9.62
C TYR A 96 -2.76 -17.11 10.73
N LEU A 97 -1.87 -16.12 10.86
CA LEU A 97 -1.00 -15.97 12.01
C LEU A 97 -1.32 -14.65 12.73
N ALA A 98 -1.15 -14.62 14.04
CA ALA A 98 -1.18 -13.41 14.84
C ALA A 98 0.04 -13.37 15.76
N LYS A 99 0.89 -12.35 15.61
CA LYS A 99 2.10 -12.19 16.43
C LYS A 99 1.71 -11.80 17.85
N VAL A 100 2.22 -12.53 18.84
CA VAL A 100 2.04 -12.19 20.24
C VAL A 100 2.81 -10.89 20.56
N PRO A 101 2.18 -9.92 21.23
CA PRO A 101 2.84 -8.68 21.60
C PRO A 101 3.94 -8.91 22.64
N ALA A 102 4.91 -8.00 22.69
CA ALA A 102 5.99 -8.04 23.67
C ALA A 102 5.43 -8.15 25.11
N GLY A 103 6.09 -8.96 25.94
CA GLY A 103 5.68 -9.20 27.34
C GLY A 103 4.54 -10.21 27.52
N LYS A 104 4.03 -10.84 26.45
CA LYS A 104 3.07 -11.95 26.52
C LYS A 104 3.62 -13.20 25.82
N THR A 105 2.92 -14.32 25.99
CA THR A 105 3.20 -15.59 25.30
C THR A 105 1.95 -16.08 24.56
N ALA A 106 2.11 -17.04 23.66
CA ALA A 106 0.96 -17.69 23.00
C ALA A 106 0.01 -18.39 24.00
N ALA A 107 0.51 -18.74 25.19
CA ALA A 107 -0.26 -19.35 26.27
C ALA A 107 -1.03 -18.36 27.16
N THR A 108 -0.87 -17.03 26.95
CA THR A 108 -1.51 -16.01 27.80
C THR A 108 -2.20 -14.88 27.04
N TRP A 109 -2.25 -14.96 25.71
CA TRP A 109 -2.81 -13.91 24.86
C TRP A 109 -3.95 -14.41 23.99
N ASP A 110 -5.06 -13.68 23.94
CA ASP A 110 -6.32 -14.10 23.30
C ASP A 110 -6.39 -13.79 21.79
N GLY A 111 -5.41 -13.09 21.23
CA GLY A 111 -5.43 -12.67 19.81
C GLY A 111 -6.39 -11.52 19.51
N SER A 112 -6.71 -10.67 20.48
CA SER A 112 -7.57 -9.49 20.29
C SER A 112 -6.87 -8.38 19.48
N GLY A 113 -7.69 -7.58 18.77
CA GLY A 113 -7.25 -6.47 17.93
C GLY A 113 -7.06 -6.83 16.45
N ALA A 114 -6.66 -5.84 15.65
CA ALA A 114 -6.31 -6.03 14.24
C ALA A 114 -4.87 -6.56 14.13
N VAL A 115 -4.71 -7.86 14.41
CA VAL A 115 -3.40 -8.53 14.59
C VAL A 115 -3.22 -9.76 13.71
N TRP A 116 -4.29 -10.20 13.04
CA TRP A 116 -4.28 -11.39 12.21
C TRP A 116 -3.91 -11.04 10.78
N PHE A 117 -2.97 -11.78 10.21
CA PHE A 117 -2.65 -11.72 8.78
C PHE A 117 -2.82 -13.10 8.17
N LYS A 118 -3.38 -13.14 6.96
CA LYS A 118 -3.57 -14.38 6.21
C LYS A 118 -2.22 -14.83 5.64
N VAL A 119 -1.85 -16.09 5.83
CA VAL A 119 -0.60 -16.67 5.31
C VAL A 119 -0.82 -17.69 4.22
N TRP A 120 -2.03 -18.25 4.14
CA TRP A 120 -2.38 -19.25 3.15
C TRP A 120 -3.88 -19.29 2.91
N GLU A 121 -4.28 -19.61 1.68
CA GLU A 121 -5.65 -19.93 1.32
C GLU A 121 -5.69 -20.91 0.14
N GLN A 122 -6.78 -21.65 0.05
CA GLN A 122 -7.08 -22.55 -1.05
C GLN A 122 -8.57 -22.52 -1.34
N GLY A 123 -8.91 -22.07 -2.54
CA GLY A 123 -10.27 -22.07 -3.08
C GLY A 123 -10.54 -23.29 -3.98
N PRO A 124 -11.62 -23.25 -4.76
CA PRO A 124 -11.94 -24.33 -5.70
C PRO A 124 -10.97 -24.30 -6.89
N THR A 125 -10.66 -25.48 -7.43
CA THR A 125 -9.83 -25.63 -8.64
C THR A 125 -10.65 -25.64 -9.93
N GLY A 126 -11.96 -25.82 -9.80
CA GLY A 126 -12.92 -25.79 -10.89
C GLY A 126 -14.34 -25.71 -10.33
N TRP A 127 -15.26 -25.23 -11.17
CA TRP A 127 -16.68 -25.21 -10.86
C TRP A 127 -17.38 -26.31 -11.65
N VAL A 128 -17.92 -27.29 -10.92
CA VAL A 128 -18.71 -28.40 -11.45
C VAL A 128 -20.10 -28.40 -10.80
N GLY A 129 -21.06 -29.10 -11.40
CA GLY A 129 -22.46 -29.15 -10.93
C GLY A 129 -22.69 -29.68 -9.50
N ASN A 130 -21.64 -30.08 -8.78
CA ASN A 130 -21.68 -30.60 -7.41
C ASN A 130 -21.11 -29.61 -6.36
N GLY A 131 -21.18 -28.30 -6.61
CA GLY A 131 -20.73 -27.28 -5.65
C GLY A 131 -19.26 -26.88 -5.76
N GLY A 132 -18.56 -27.30 -6.81
CA GLY A 132 -17.14 -27.01 -7.07
C GLY A 132 -16.17 -28.11 -6.64
N ASP A 133 -14.98 -28.13 -7.25
CA ASP A 133 -13.89 -29.05 -6.94
C ASP A 133 -12.97 -28.45 -5.87
N TRP A 134 -13.14 -28.91 -4.62
CA TRP A 134 -12.42 -28.40 -3.45
C TRP A 134 -11.28 -29.35 -3.07
N PRO A 135 -10.00 -28.93 -3.16
CA PRO A 135 -8.87 -29.81 -2.85
C PRO A 135 -8.82 -30.29 -1.39
N SER A 136 -9.56 -29.64 -0.49
CA SER A 136 -9.68 -30.00 0.92
C SER A 136 -10.56 -31.23 1.16
N SER A 137 -11.35 -31.66 0.17
CA SER A 137 -12.34 -32.73 0.34
C SER A 137 -11.70 -34.07 0.73
N GLY A 138 -12.19 -34.66 1.82
CA GLY A 138 -11.71 -35.94 2.36
C GLY A 138 -10.37 -35.87 3.09
N LEU A 139 -9.75 -34.70 3.23
CA LEU A 139 -8.48 -34.58 3.93
C LEU A 139 -8.63 -34.86 5.43
N THR A 140 -7.71 -35.66 5.96
CA THR A 140 -7.52 -35.93 7.40
C THR A 140 -6.43 -35.05 8.01
N THR A 141 -5.73 -34.26 7.19
CA THR A 141 -4.74 -33.27 7.63
C THR A 141 -4.80 -32.07 6.71
N LEU A 142 -4.59 -30.87 7.26
CA LEU A 142 -4.57 -29.63 6.49
C LEU A 142 -3.38 -28.78 6.93
N GLY A 143 -2.54 -28.36 5.98
CA GLY A 143 -1.30 -27.67 6.30
C GLY A 143 -0.98 -26.49 5.40
N PHE A 144 -0.10 -25.63 5.90
CA PHE A 144 0.37 -24.45 5.23
C PHE A 144 1.83 -24.18 5.59
N THR A 145 2.52 -23.41 4.74
CA THR A 145 3.91 -23.01 4.98
C THR A 145 3.94 -21.68 5.70
N ILE A 146 4.68 -21.60 6.80
CA ILE A 146 4.94 -20.34 7.49
C ILE A 146 5.87 -19.50 6.58
N PRO A 147 5.50 -18.29 6.15
CA PRO A 147 6.37 -17.49 5.28
C PRO A 147 7.75 -17.29 5.90
N LYS A 148 8.82 -17.44 5.11
CA LYS A 148 10.20 -17.32 5.62
C LYS A 148 10.50 -15.94 6.22
N ALA A 149 9.82 -14.89 5.74
CA ALA A 149 9.94 -13.53 6.28
C ALA A 149 9.20 -13.32 7.61
N THR A 150 8.45 -14.31 8.12
CA THR A 150 7.73 -14.19 9.41
C THR A 150 8.71 -13.88 10.53
N PRO A 151 8.53 -12.79 11.30
CA PRO A 151 9.43 -12.49 12.42
C PRO A 151 9.47 -13.61 13.47
N SER A 152 10.62 -13.82 14.08
CA SER A 152 10.74 -14.78 15.19
C SER A 152 9.89 -14.33 16.40
N GLY A 153 9.39 -15.29 17.18
CA GLY A 153 8.64 -15.06 18.41
C GLY A 153 7.37 -15.91 18.50
N ASP A 154 6.55 -15.66 19.51
CA ASP A 154 5.30 -16.40 19.72
C ASP A 154 4.19 -15.92 18.78
N TYR A 155 3.36 -16.87 18.33
CA TYR A 155 2.20 -16.65 17.47
C TYR A 155 1.02 -17.52 17.88
N LEU A 156 -0.18 -17.04 17.54
CA LEU A 156 -1.34 -17.90 17.34
C LEU A 156 -1.44 -18.27 15.86
N ALA A 157 -1.59 -19.56 15.59
CA ALA A 157 -1.82 -20.10 14.25
C ALA A 157 -3.29 -20.53 14.13
N ARG A 158 -4.10 -19.80 13.37
CA ARG A 158 -5.50 -20.10 13.14
C ARG A 158 -5.65 -20.83 11.82
N ILE A 159 -6.19 -22.05 11.86
CA ILE A 159 -6.61 -22.81 10.68
C ILE A 159 -8.14 -22.73 10.57
N GLU A 160 -8.65 -22.68 9.34
CA GLU A 160 -10.07 -22.60 9.07
C GLU A 160 -10.44 -23.35 7.79
N HIS A 161 -11.59 -24.01 7.83
CA HIS A 161 -12.32 -24.51 6.67
C HIS A 161 -13.76 -23.98 6.74
N ILE A 162 -14.29 -23.46 5.62
CA ILE A 162 -15.62 -22.86 5.57
C ILE A 162 -16.54 -23.75 4.74
N GLY A 163 -17.40 -24.54 5.38
CA GLY A 163 -18.42 -25.34 4.70
C GLY A 163 -19.50 -24.47 4.06
N LEU A 164 -19.65 -24.56 2.74
CA LEU A 164 -20.56 -23.73 1.94
C LEU A 164 -21.85 -24.42 1.48
N HIS A 165 -22.06 -25.68 1.87
CA HIS A 165 -23.22 -26.48 1.43
C HIS A 165 -24.58 -25.89 1.82
N ALA A 166 -24.64 -25.00 2.81
CA ALA A 166 -25.86 -24.30 3.21
C ALA A 166 -25.74 -22.76 3.08
N ALA A 167 -24.68 -22.27 2.41
CA ALA A 167 -24.31 -20.86 2.39
C ALA A 167 -25.20 -19.96 1.52
N SER A 168 -26.25 -20.48 0.89
CA SER A 168 -27.20 -19.67 0.12
C SER A 168 -28.13 -18.83 1.01
N GLN A 169 -28.08 -19.03 2.33
CA GLN A 169 -28.83 -18.28 3.33
C GLN A 169 -27.87 -17.52 4.24
N ALA A 170 -28.32 -16.37 4.76
CA ALA A 170 -27.55 -15.62 5.75
C ALA A 170 -27.22 -16.52 6.96
N ASN A 171 -25.96 -16.49 7.39
CA ASN A 171 -25.41 -17.36 8.44
C ASN A 171 -25.48 -18.88 8.14
N GLY A 172 -25.69 -19.26 6.87
CA GLY A 172 -25.69 -20.66 6.45
C GLY A 172 -24.29 -21.24 6.21
N ALA A 173 -23.26 -20.39 6.05
CA ALA A 173 -21.87 -20.84 6.01
C ALA A 173 -21.42 -21.37 7.37
N GLN A 174 -20.67 -22.47 7.35
CA GLN A 174 -20.25 -23.20 8.54
C GLN A 174 -18.72 -23.11 8.72
N PHE A 175 -18.27 -22.46 9.78
CA PHE A 175 -16.85 -22.24 10.03
C PHE A 175 -16.30 -23.30 10.98
N TYR A 176 -15.42 -24.15 10.47
CA TYR A 176 -14.66 -25.13 11.23
C TYR A 176 -13.25 -24.58 11.42
N LEU A 177 -12.87 -24.27 12.66
CA LEU A 177 -11.63 -23.54 12.92
C LEU A 177 -11.04 -23.88 14.27
N SER A 178 -9.73 -23.67 14.43
CA SER A 178 -9.03 -23.79 15.71
C SER A 178 -7.76 -22.96 15.73
N CYS A 179 -7.26 -22.65 16.93
CA CYS A 179 -6.01 -21.92 17.14
C CYS A 179 -4.93 -22.80 17.78
N GLY A 180 -3.81 -22.96 17.09
CA GLY A 180 -2.57 -23.50 17.62
C GLY A 180 -1.69 -22.44 18.28
N GLN A 181 -0.91 -22.83 19.29
CA GLN A 181 0.08 -21.99 19.96
C GLN A 181 1.48 -22.40 19.48
N ILE A 182 2.20 -21.47 18.85
CA ILE A 182 3.52 -21.75 18.26
C ILE A 182 4.55 -20.68 18.62
N THR A 183 5.83 -21.06 18.61
CA THR A 183 6.96 -20.14 18.61
C THR A 183 7.67 -20.27 17.26
N VAL A 184 7.65 -19.21 16.45
CA VAL A 184 8.37 -19.15 15.18
C VAL A 184 9.84 -18.84 15.45
N THR A 185 10.72 -19.68 14.91
CA THR A 185 12.18 -19.59 15.03
C THR A 185 12.83 -19.39 13.66
N GLY A 186 14.03 -18.81 13.60
CA GLY A 186 14.73 -18.57 12.33
C GLY A 186 13.98 -17.65 11.36
N GLY A 187 13.13 -16.78 11.90
CA GLY A 187 12.29 -15.83 11.16
C GLY A 187 13.05 -14.65 10.57
N GLY A 188 12.46 -14.02 9.54
CA GLY A 188 12.99 -12.81 8.90
C GLY A 188 12.54 -11.50 9.56
N SER A 189 12.69 -10.39 8.84
CA SER A 189 12.31 -9.03 9.27
C SER A 189 11.05 -8.51 8.57
N GLY A 190 10.22 -9.40 8.02
CA GLY A 190 9.03 -8.99 7.26
C GLY A 190 7.99 -8.31 8.15
N THR A 191 7.26 -7.36 7.57
CA THR A 191 6.14 -6.66 8.22
C THR A 191 4.81 -7.22 7.69
N PRO A 192 4.10 -8.08 8.44
CA PRO A 192 2.86 -8.67 7.96
C PRO A 192 1.75 -7.64 7.78
N ALA A 193 1.14 -7.65 6.59
CA ALA A 193 0.02 -6.79 6.23
C ALA A 193 -0.77 -7.40 5.06
N PRO A 194 -2.07 -7.06 4.90
CA PRO A 194 -2.87 -6.25 5.83
C PRO A 194 -3.28 -7.03 7.09
N LEU A 195 -3.47 -6.33 8.20
CA LEU A 195 -3.92 -6.89 9.48
C LEU A 195 -5.43 -6.73 9.66
N VAL A 196 -6.08 -7.75 10.22
CA VAL A 196 -7.52 -7.78 10.50
C VAL A 196 -7.81 -8.32 11.90
N SER A 197 -9.05 -8.15 12.38
CA SER A 197 -9.53 -8.69 13.64
C SER A 197 -10.54 -9.81 13.45
N PHE A 198 -10.59 -10.76 14.39
CA PHE A 198 -11.68 -11.73 14.51
C PHE A 198 -12.36 -11.56 15.87
N PRO A 199 -13.64 -11.16 15.94
CA PRO A 199 -14.53 -10.77 14.83
C PRO A 199 -14.10 -9.46 14.14
N GLY A 200 -14.61 -9.22 12.92
CA GLY A 200 -14.40 -7.99 12.14
C GLY A 200 -13.93 -8.22 10.70
N ALA A 201 -13.12 -9.24 10.45
CA ALA A 201 -12.57 -9.53 9.12
C ALA A 201 -13.63 -10.06 8.13
N TYR A 202 -14.69 -10.68 8.64
CA TYR A 202 -15.77 -11.28 7.87
C TYR A 202 -17.08 -10.56 8.12
N LYS A 203 -17.91 -10.49 7.08
CA LYS A 203 -19.32 -10.16 7.18
C LYS A 203 -20.14 -11.35 6.71
N ALA A 204 -21.30 -11.55 7.32
CA ALA A 204 -22.27 -12.56 6.88
C ALA A 204 -22.72 -12.38 5.42
N THR A 205 -22.49 -11.20 4.82
CA THR A 205 -22.84 -10.86 3.43
C THR A 205 -21.64 -10.86 2.48
N ASP A 206 -20.44 -11.25 2.92
CA ASP A 206 -19.29 -11.32 2.00
C ASP A 206 -19.59 -12.34 0.88
N PRO A 207 -19.21 -12.07 -0.38
CA PRO A 207 -19.60 -12.89 -1.53
C PRO A 207 -19.02 -14.32 -1.51
N GLY A 208 -18.00 -14.57 -0.69
CA GLY A 208 -17.48 -15.92 -0.41
C GLY A 208 -18.17 -16.65 0.73
N ILE A 209 -18.99 -15.96 1.53
CA ILE A 209 -19.67 -16.45 2.73
C ILE A 209 -21.17 -16.62 2.48
N LEU A 210 -21.83 -15.65 1.85
CA LEU A 210 -23.21 -15.76 1.38
C LEU A 210 -23.18 -16.06 -0.12
N ILE A 211 -23.27 -17.34 -0.47
CA ILE A 211 -23.10 -17.82 -1.84
C ILE A 211 -23.93 -19.08 -2.11
N GLN A 212 -24.52 -19.13 -3.29
CA GLN A 212 -25.17 -20.34 -3.83
C GLN A 212 -24.16 -21.09 -4.71
N ILE A 213 -23.67 -22.24 -4.25
CA ILE A 213 -22.64 -23.02 -4.97
C ILE A 213 -23.21 -24.06 -5.94
N TYR A 214 -24.49 -24.42 -5.80
CA TYR A 214 -25.10 -25.50 -6.57
C TYR A 214 -25.80 -25.04 -7.84
N TRP A 215 -26.68 -24.05 -7.74
CA TRP A 215 -27.42 -23.55 -8.91
C TRP A 215 -27.91 -22.10 -8.74
N PRO A 216 -27.59 -21.18 -9.67
CA PRO A 216 -26.65 -21.37 -10.78
C PRO A 216 -25.22 -21.61 -10.27
N VAL A 217 -24.48 -22.50 -10.93
CA VAL A 217 -23.08 -22.80 -10.55
C VAL A 217 -22.24 -21.54 -10.76
N PRO A 218 -21.49 -21.06 -9.76
CA PRO A 218 -20.63 -19.89 -9.93
C PRO A 218 -19.53 -20.12 -10.97
N THR A 219 -19.01 -19.04 -11.55
CA THR A 219 -17.84 -19.08 -12.47
C THR A 219 -16.55 -18.65 -11.79
N SER A 220 -16.65 -18.05 -10.60
CA SER A 220 -15.51 -17.58 -9.81
C SER A 220 -15.85 -17.66 -8.32
N TYR A 221 -14.81 -17.67 -7.48
CA TYR A 221 -14.94 -17.66 -6.03
C TYR A 221 -14.08 -16.54 -5.45
N THR A 222 -14.67 -15.71 -4.59
CA THR A 222 -13.92 -14.72 -3.81
C THR A 222 -13.68 -15.29 -2.43
N ILE A 223 -12.44 -15.67 -2.11
CA ILE A 223 -12.08 -16.17 -0.78
C ILE A 223 -12.22 -15.02 0.24
N PRO A 224 -12.92 -15.20 1.36
CA PRO A 224 -13.16 -14.12 2.33
C PRO A 224 -11.89 -13.70 3.08
N GLY A 225 -11.93 -12.49 3.66
CA GLY A 225 -10.84 -11.92 4.45
C GLY A 225 -9.76 -11.18 3.64
N PRO A 226 -8.66 -10.78 4.28
CA PRO A 226 -7.58 -10.01 3.62
C PRO A 226 -6.85 -10.83 2.55
N ALA A 227 -6.07 -10.15 1.71
CA ALA A 227 -5.12 -10.81 0.82
C ALA A 227 -4.07 -11.62 1.61
N VAL A 228 -3.57 -12.72 1.03
CA VAL A 228 -2.46 -13.49 1.60
C VAL A 228 -1.20 -12.63 1.66
N TRP A 229 -0.61 -12.51 2.85
CA TRP A 229 0.70 -11.93 3.03
C TRP A 229 1.76 -12.85 2.45
N ARG A 230 2.39 -12.42 1.35
CA ARG A 230 3.39 -13.20 0.61
C ARG A 230 4.77 -13.22 1.27
N GLY A 231 5.01 -12.39 2.28
CA GLY A 231 6.25 -12.40 3.05
C GLY A 231 7.49 -12.07 2.21
N PHE A 232 7.44 -10.98 1.45
CA PHE A 232 8.65 -10.43 0.84
C PHE A 232 9.62 -9.97 1.94
N TRP A 233 10.89 -10.37 1.81
CA TRP A 233 11.99 -9.91 2.66
C TRP A 233 12.23 -8.41 2.51
N GLY A 234 12.05 -7.88 1.30
CA GLY A 234 12.14 -6.45 1.02
C GLY A 234 11.23 -6.06 -0.14
N VAL A 235 10.84 -4.78 -0.15
CA VAL A 235 10.15 -4.14 -1.28
C VAL A 235 11.00 -2.96 -1.72
N PHE A 236 11.50 -3.02 -2.95
CA PHE A 236 12.43 -2.04 -3.48
C PHE A 236 11.75 -1.24 -4.57
N TRP A 237 11.59 0.07 -4.35
CA TRP A 237 11.04 1.00 -5.32
C TRP A 237 12.20 1.66 -6.06
N ILE A 238 12.32 1.36 -7.35
CA ILE A 238 13.37 1.84 -8.22
C ILE A 238 12.75 2.73 -9.29
N ASP A 239 13.18 3.98 -9.33
CA ASP A 239 12.77 4.92 -10.37
C ASP A 239 13.37 4.55 -11.73
N ALA A 240 12.52 4.11 -12.63
CA ALA A 240 12.82 3.66 -13.98
C ALA A 240 12.57 4.72 -15.07
N SER A 241 12.50 5.99 -14.70
CA SER A 241 12.37 7.10 -15.65
C SER A 241 13.61 7.28 -16.55
N ALA A 242 14.81 6.93 -16.06
CA ALA A 242 16.06 6.97 -16.83
C ALA A 242 17.06 5.88 -16.40
N SER A 243 18.02 5.56 -17.28
CA SER A 243 19.12 4.64 -16.94
C SER A 243 19.88 5.05 -15.67
N SER A 244 20.12 6.35 -15.48
CA SER A 244 20.85 6.88 -14.32
C SER A 244 20.06 6.76 -13.02
N THR A 245 18.73 6.94 -13.05
CA THR A 245 17.86 6.80 -11.87
C THR A 245 17.77 5.34 -11.44
N ILE A 246 17.69 4.41 -12.40
CA ILE A 246 17.71 2.97 -12.10
C ILE A 246 19.02 2.59 -11.43
N GLN A 247 20.16 2.97 -12.03
CA GLN A 247 21.48 2.64 -11.50
C GLN A 247 21.67 3.17 -10.08
N ARG A 248 21.22 4.41 -9.81
CA ARG A 248 21.25 5.00 -8.48
C ARG A 248 20.33 4.26 -7.51
N GLY A 249 19.08 3.99 -7.88
CA GLY A 249 18.14 3.26 -7.03
C GLY A 249 18.65 1.87 -6.64
N TYR A 250 19.32 1.17 -7.56
CA TYR A 250 20.01 -0.09 -7.26
C TYR A 250 21.09 0.07 -6.19
N LEU A 251 21.94 1.10 -6.31
CA LEU A 251 23.00 1.38 -5.34
C LEU A 251 22.41 1.70 -3.96
N ASP A 252 21.45 2.62 -3.91
CA ASP A 252 20.82 3.07 -2.67
C ASP A 252 20.13 1.89 -1.96
N ALA A 253 19.35 1.10 -2.70
CA ALA A 253 18.66 -0.07 -2.18
C ALA A 253 19.62 -1.16 -1.69
N ALA A 254 20.69 -1.46 -2.43
CA ALA A 254 21.66 -2.48 -2.04
C ALA A 254 22.48 -2.04 -0.80
N ASN A 255 22.89 -0.77 -0.74
CA ASN A 255 23.60 -0.22 0.42
C ASN A 255 22.71 -0.19 1.67
N ALA A 256 21.43 0.17 1.53
CA ALA A 256 20.48 0.10 2.63
C ALA A 256 20.34 -1.32 3.20
N CYS A 257 20.43 -2.35 2.36
CA CYS A 257 20.39 -3.75 2.80
C CYS A 257 21.66 -4.22 3.54
N GLN A 258 22.76 -3.48 3.43
CA GLN A 258 24.08 -3.85 3.97
C GLN A 258 24.64 -2.85 4.97
N ALA A 259 23.83 -1.88 5.43
CA ALA A 259 24.26 -0.80 6.32
C ALA A 259 25.03 -1.28 7.55
N ASP A 260 24.64 -2.43 8.12
CA ASP A 260 25.28 -3.00 9.32
C ASP A 260 26.63 -3.71 9.06
N THR A 261 27.01 -3.92 7.79
CA THR A 261 28.22 -4.67 7.42
C THR A 261 29.46 -3.81 7.23
N GLY A 262 29.29 -2.47 7.17
CA GLY A 262 30.36 -1.52 6.87
C GLY A 262 30.94 -1.63 5.45
N SER A 263 30.38 -2.48 4.58
CA SER A 263 30.77 -2.62 3.18
C SER A 263 29.89 -1.75 2.28
N GLU A 264 30.51 -0.96 1.40
CA GLU A 264 29.81 -0.05 0.50
C GLU A 264 29.83 -0.59 -0.95
N ILE A 265 28.66 -0.68 -1.55
CA ILE A 265 28.49 -1.02 -2.96
C ILE A 265 28.54 0.28 -3.78
N ARG A 266 29.56 0.40 -4.64
CA ARG A 266 29.88 1.64 -5.38
C ARG A 266 29.54 1.65 -6.86
N ASN A 267 29.11 0.53 -7.42
CA ASN A 267 28.77 0.44 -8.84
C ASN A 267 27.54 -0.42 -9.09
N PHE A 268 26.84 -0.09 -10.18
CA PHE A 268 25.60 -0.74 -10.57
C PHE A 268 25.76 -2.26 -10.77
N ALA A 269 26.84 -2.71 -11.40
CA ALA A 269 27.04 -4.15 -11.67
C ALA A 269 27.06 -4.97 -10.37
N THR A 270 27.71 -4.44 -9.33
CA THR A 270 27.79 -5.08 -8.01
C THR A 270 26.45 -5.01 -7.28
N ALA A 271 25.73 -3.88 -7.36
CA ALA A 271 24.40 -3.75 -6.79
C ALA A 271 23.39 -4.70 -7.46
N LYS A 272 23.43 -4.83 -8.78
CA LYS A 272 22.59 -5.78 -9.51
C LYS A 272 22.93 -7.21 -9.12
N ALA A 273 24.22 -7.56 -9.05
CA ALA A 273 24.68 -8.87 -8.62
C ALA A 273 24.21 -9.19 -7.18
N PHE A 274 24.15 -8.20 -6.28
CA PHE A 274 23.57 -8.39 -4.95
C PHE A 274 22.13 -8.89 -5.05
N PHE A 275 21.25 -8.17 -5.76
CA PHE A 275 19.85 -8.56 -5.93
C PHE A 275 19.69 -9.88 -6.68
N ASP A 276 20.48 -10.13 -7.73
CA ASP A 276 20.49 -11.41 -8.47
C ASP A 276 20.81 -12.61 -7.54
N ASN A 277 21.53 -12.38 -6.44
CA ASN A 277 21.92 -13.42 -5.47
C ASN A 277 21.01 -13.53 -4.24
N VAL A 278 20.07 -12.60 -4.03
CA VAL A 278 19.12 -12.66 -2.91
C VAL A 278 18.26 -13.92 -3.04
N LYS A 279 18.36 -14.81 -2.04
CA LYS A 279 17.63 -16.09 -2.00
C LYS A 279 16.26 -15.98 -1.35
N HIS A 280 16.00 -14.90 -0.62
CA HIS A 280 14.70 -14.65 -0.01
C HIS A 280 13.76 -14.01 -1.05
N PRO A 281 12.45 -14.33 -1.05
CA PRO A 281 11.50 -13.63 -1.92
C PRO A 281 11.52 -12.13 -1.66
N TYR A 282 11.57 -11.29 -2.68
CA TYR A 282 11.47 -9.84 -2.57
C TYR A 282 10.67 -9.25 -3.73
N LEU A 283 10.06 -8.09 -3.50
CA LEU A 283 9.35 -7.35 -4.54
C LEU A 283 10.27 -6.24 -5.06
N PHE A 284 10.44 -6.18 -6.37
CA PHE A 284 11.25 -5.19 -7.06
C PHE A 284 10.35 -4.39 -8.00
N VAL A 285 10.07 -3.15 -7.64
CA VAL A 285 9.18 -2.25 -8.38
C VAL A 285 10.02 -1.33 -9.25
N LEU A 286 9.93 -1.47 -10.56
CA LEU A 286 10.47 -0.52 -11.54
C LEU A 286 9.36 0.50 -11.86
N ASP A 287 9.41 1.64 -11.18
CA ASP A 287 8.36 2.66 -11.21
C ASP A 287 8.63 3.72 -12.29
N ASN A 288 7.60 4.28 -12.91
CA ASN A 288 7.72 5.35 -13.93
C ASN A 288 8.53 4.95 -15.19
N ALA A 289 8.43 3.68 -15.61
CA ALA A 289 9.12 3.18 -16.78
C ALA A 289 8.43 3.63 -18.09
N ASP A 290 8.37 4.93 -18.32
CA ASP A 290 7.62 5.54 -19.43
C ASP A 290 8.45 5.73 -20.71
N ASN A 291 9.78 5.69 -20.59
CA ASN A 291 10.69 5.97 -21.70
C ASN A 291 10.75 4.80 -22.69
N LEU A 292 10.18 5.00 -23.89
CA LEU A 292 10.14 4.03 -24.99
C LEU A 292 11.52 3.62 -25.51
N GLU A 293 12.53 4.48 -25.38
CA GLU A 293 13.89 4.21 -25.85
C GLU A 293 14.71 3.43 -24.81
N LEU A 294 14.22 3.34 -23.57
CA LEU A 294 14.92 2.68 -22.47
C LEU A 294 14.63 1.17 -22.46
N ASN A 295 15.61 0.38 -22.87
CA ASN A 295 15.55 -1.07 -22.72
C ASN A 295 15.72 -1.46 -21.23
N LEU A 296 14.70 -2.08 -20.63
CA LEU A 296 14.72 -2.51 -19.24
C LEU A 296 15.42 -3.85 -18.99
N ASN A 297 15.63 -4.67 -20.02
CA ASN A 297 16.21 -6.01 -19.86
C ASN A 297 17.52 -6.04 -19.03
N PRO A 298 18.48 -5.11 -19.21
CA PRO A 298 19.71 -5.09 -18.42
C PRO A 298 19.49 -4.78 -16.94
N TYR A 299 18.35 -4.18 -16.58
CA TYR A 299 18.01 -3.71 -15.25
C TYR A 299 17.07 -4.65 -14.50
N ILE A 300 16.60 -5.72 -15.12
CA ILE A 300 15.73 -6.70 -14.47
C ILE A 300 16.57 -7.66 -13.61
N PRO A 301 16.28 -7.82 -12.30
CA PRO A 301 16.90 -8.86 -11.50
C PRO A 301 16.58 -10.24 -12.05
N THR A 302 17.58 -11.11 -12.08
CA THR A 302 17.51 -12.48 -12.63
C THR A 302 17.48 -13.57 -11.56
N GLY A 303 17.61 -13.17 -10.29
CA GLY A 303 17.58 -14.08 -9.15
C GLY A 303 16.20 -14.70 -8.92
N VAL A 304 16.18 -15.96 -8.47
CA VAL A 304 14.94 -16.71 -8.15
C VAL A 304 14.10 -16.10 -7.02
N GLY A 305 14.67 -15.17 -6.25
CA GLY A 305 13.96 -14.44 -5.20
C GLY A 305 13.14 -13.25 -5.71
N ALA A 306 13.35 -12.80 -6.95
CA ALA A 306 12.74 -11.58 -7.46
C ALA A 306 11.29 -11.80 -7.91
N THR A 307 10.36 -11.02 -7.35
CA THR A 307 9.06 -10.74 -7.97
C THR A 307 9.10 -9.30 -8.49
N ILE A 308 8.79 -9.09 -9.76
CA ILE A 308 8.97 -7.78 -10.40
C ILE A 308 7.62 -7.17 -10.73
N LEU A 309 7.45 -5.90 -10.41
CA LEU A 309 6.33 -5.07 -10.84
C LEU A 309 6.89 -3.89 -11.65
N ILE A 310 6.34 -3.64 -12.83
CA ILE A 310 6.71 -2.49 -13.65
C ILE A 310 5.49 -1.59 -13.75
N THR A 311 5.64 -0.31 -13.41
CA THR A 311 4.61 0.70 -13.64
C THR A 311 4.99 1.55 -14.83
N SER A 312 4.02 1.85 -15.69
CA SER A 312 4.23 2.67 -16.87
C SER A 312 2.89 3.20 -17.39
N ARG A 313 2.95 4.37 -18.01
CA ARG A 313 1.90 4.96 -18.84
C ARG A 313 1.94 4.41 -20.28
N ASN A 314 3.03 3.72 -20.64
CA ASN A 314 3.19 3.09 -21.93
C ASN A 314 2.60 1.68 -21.92
N ASN A 315 1.55 1.46 -22.72
CA ASN A 315 0.91 0.17 -22.84
C ASN A 315 1.83 -0.91 -23.44
N GLU A 316 2.85 -0.54 -24.22
CA GLU A 316 3.81 -1.51 -24.78
C GLU A 316 4.67 -2.18 -23.70
N MET A 317 4.71 -1.66 -22.47
CA MET A 317 5.47 -2.30 -21.38
C MET A 317 4.92 -3.67 -20.97
N HIS A 318 3.73 -4.04 -21.45
CA HIS A 318 3.16 -5.38 -21.25
C HIS A 318 4.07 -6.51 -21.76
N TYR A 319 4.96 -6.26 -22.73
CA TYR A 319 5.90 -7.29 -23.23
C TYR A 319 6.87 -7.82 -22.16
N TYR A 320 7.14 -7.04 -21.09
CA TYR A 320 7.97 -7.49 -19.98
C TYR A 320 7.20 -8.36 -18.96
N GLY A 321 5.85 -8.37 -19.02
CA GLY A 321 5.00 -9.00 -18.02
C GLY A 321 4.84 -10.51 -18.20
N THR A 322 5.74 -11.30 -17.61
CA THR A 322 5.67 -12.78 -17.67
C THR A 322 4.45 -13.37 -16.97
N SER A 323 3.91 -12.68 -15.96
CA SER A 323 2.70 -13.07 -15.22
C SER A 323 1.44 -12.34 -15.71
N GLY A 324 1.56 -11.53 -16.76
CA GLY A 324 0.50 -10.68 -17.30
C GLY A 324 0.71 -9.19 -17.00
N ALA A 325 -0.15 -8.37 -17.61
CA ALA A 325 -0.20 -6.93 -17.42
C ALA A 325 -1.63 -6.50 -17.09
N LYS A 326 -1.78 -5.45 -16.28
CA LYS A 326 -3.08 -4.89 -15.92
C LYS A 326 -3.10 -3.40 -16.27
N THR A 327 -3.95 -3.04 -17.22
CA THR A 327 -4.22 -1.63 -17.51
C THR A 327 -5.07 -1.04 -16.38
N LEU A 328 -4.60 0.07 -15.80
CA LEU A 328 -5.35 0.85 -14.83
C LEU A 328 -6.12 1.95 -15.57
N THR A 329 -7.44 1.85 -15.53
CA THR A 329 -8.36 2.80 -16.17
C THR A 329 -8.81 3.86 -15.16
N GLU A 330 -9.87 4.57 -15.49
CA GLU A 330 -10.59 5.44 -14.55
C GLU A 330 -11.17 4.67 -13.36
N LEU A 331 -11.39 5.40 -12.27
CA LEU A 331 -12.02 4.83 -11.08
C LEU A 331 -13.50 4.54 -11.35
N GLU A 332 -14.01 3.49 -10.71
CA GLU A 332 -15.45 3.30 -10.57
C GLU A 332 -16.08 4.54 -9.92
N ILE A 333 -17.31 4.87 -10.33
CA ILE A 333 -17.95 6.13 -9.96
C ILE A 333 -18.06 6.29 -8.44
N ASP A 334 -18.42 5.22 -7.73
CA ASP A 334 -18.57 5.20 -6.27
C ASP A 334 -17.22 5.35 -5.56
N ASP A 335 -16.16 4.74 -6.10
CA ASP A 335 -14.80 4.89 -5.57
C ASP A 335 -14.27 6.31 -5.80
N ALA A 336 -14.56 6.91 -6.95
CA ALA A 336 -14.21 8.30 -7.24
C ALA A 336 -14.94 9.28 -6.29
N ILE A 337 -16.24 9.07 -6.04
CA ILE A 337 -17.02 9.87 -5.09
C ILE A 337 -16.47 9.69 -3.66
N SER A 338 -16.19 8.45 -3.26
CA SER A 338 -15.59 8.13 -1.96
C SER A 338 -14.23 8.82 -1.79
N LEU A 339 -13.40 8.82 -2.84
CA LEU A 339 -12.13 9.54 -2.87
C LEU A 339 -12.32 11.05 -2.76
N LEU A 340 -13.26 11.64 -3.51
CA LEU A 340 -13.56 13.08 -3.45
C LEU A 340 -14.02 13.49 -2.05
N PHE A 341 -14.90 12.72 -1.41
CA PHE A 341 -15.36 13.02 -0.05
C PHE A 341 -14.25 12.93 0.99
N LYS A 342 -13.30 12.00 0.81
CA LYS A 342 -12.11 11.92 1.67
C LYS A 342 -11.22 13.14 1.45
N ALA A 343 -10.88 13.46 0.20
CA ALA A 343 -9.99 14.57 -0.14
C ALA A 343 -10.57 15.95 0.23
N SER A 344 -11.89 16.14 0.08
CA SER A 344 -12.61 17.35 0.48
C SER A 344 -12.90 17.47 1.97
N ASN A 345 -12.53 16.46 2.76
CA ASN A 345 -12.87 16.36 4.18
C ASN A 345 -14.38 16.56 4.43
N THR A 346 -15.22 15.91 3.61
CA THR A 346 -16.68 15.97 3.72
C THR A 346 -17.16 15.07 4.86
N PRO A 347 -17.85 15.62 5.88
CA PRO A 347 -18.39 14.86 7.00
C PRO A 347 -19.32 13.75 6.53
N LYS A 348 -19.28 12.58 7.21
CA LYS A 348 -20.14 11.44 6.84
C LYS A 348 -21.64 11.77 6.88
N SER A 349 -22.07 12.68 7.76
CA SER A 349 -23.46 13.16 7.86
C SER A 349 -23.97 13.80 6.58
N ASP A 350 -23.08 14.48 5.84
CA ASP A 350 -23.47 15.32 4.70
C ASP A 350 -23.36 14.56 3.36
N ARG A 351 -22.74 13.38 3.34
CA ARG A 351 -22.40 12.67 2.11
C ARG A 351 -23.63 12.28 1.30
N THR A 352 -24.70 11.87 1.97
CA THR A 352 -25.96 11.50 1.31
C THR A 352 -26.57 12.68 0.57
N GLU A 353 -26.60 13.86 1.19
CA GLU A 353 -27.13 15.08 0.57
C GLU A 353 -26.23 15.54 -0.59
N LYS A 354 -24.91 15.46 -0.41
CA LYS A 354 -23.91 15.92 -1.38
C LYS A 354 -23.57 14.90 -2.47
N GLN A 355 -24.23 13.75 -2.50
CA GLN A 355 -23.92 12.65 -3.42
C GLN A 355 -24.05 13.11 -4.89
N GLY A 356 -25.13 13.82 -5.24
CA GLY A 356 -25.36 14.29 -6.61
C GLY A 356 -24.32 15.31 -7.08
N ASP A 357 -23.96 16.27 -6.22
CA ASP A 357 -22.92 17.26 -6.53
C ASP A 357 -21.54 16.59 -6.67
N ALA A 358 -21.22 15.62 -5.79
CA ALA A 358 -19.98 14.87 -5.86
C ALA A 358 -19.88 14.04 -7.14
N GLU A 359 -20.96 13.36 -7.53
CA GLU A 359 -21.06 12.62 -8.79
C GLU A 359 -20.81 13.53 -10.00
N ALA A 360 -21.41 14.72 -10.00
CA ALA A 360 -21.22 15.71 -11.07
C ALA A 360 -19.76 16.18 -11.18
N VAL A 361 -19.09 16.44 -10.04
CA VAL A 361 -17.66 16.79 -10.02
C VAL A 361 -16.81 15.65 -10.59
N VAL A 362 -16.95 14.41 -10.09
CA VAL A 362 -16.07 13.31 -10.53
C VAL A 362 -16.26 12.96 -12.00
N LYS A 363 -17.48 13.10 -12.55
CA LYS A 363 -17.74 12.93 -13.99
C LYS A 363 -17.05 13.99 -14.84
N GLN A 364 -17.07 15.26 -14.42
CA GLN A 364 -16.34 16.33 -15.11
C GLN A 364 -14.82 16.08 -15.11
N LEU A 365 -14.31 15.43 -14.07
CA LEU A 365 -12.90 15.06 -13.93
C LEU A 365 -12.55 13.71 -14.58
N ALA A 366 -13.48 13.10 -15.33
CA ALA A 366 -13.34 11.79 -15.98
C ALA A 366 -12.86 10.69 -14.99
N GLN A 367 -13.34 10.76 -13.74
CA GLN A 367 -12.99 9.85 -12.65
C GLN A 367 -11.48 9.62 -12.47
N HIS A 368 -10.66 10.61 -12.85
CA HIS A 368 -9.21 10.52 -12.76
C HIS A 368 -8.78 10.77 -11.31
N ALA A 369 -8.20 9.75 -10.67
CA ALA A 369 -7.84 9.79 -9.24
C ALA A 369 -7.08 11.05 -8.84
N LEU A 370 -6.04 11.42 -9.60
CA LEU A 370 -5.27 12.64 -9.33
C LEU A 370 -6.14 13.92 -9.39
N ALA A 371 -6.89 14.14 -10.47
CA ALA A 371 -7.76 15.32 -10.61
C ALA A 371 -8.80 15.38 -9.49
N VAL A 372 -9.35 14.23 -9.09
CA VAL A 372 -10.30 14.12 -7.97
C VAL A 372 -9.66 14.51 -6.64
N ILE A 373 -8.43 14.07 -6.37
CA ILE A 373 -7.68 14.47 -5.16
C ILE A 373 -7.42 15.98 -5.17
N GLN A 374 -7.00 16.55 -6.30
CA GLN A 374 -6.74 17.99 -6.42
C GLN A 374 -8.01 18.82 -6.19
N ALA A 375 -9.12 18.44 -6.84
CA ALA A 375 -10.41 19.07 -6.64
C ALA A 375 -10.86 19.00 -5.18
N GLY A 376 -10.74 17.82 -4.57
CA GLY A 376 -11.05 17.61 -3.16
C GLY A 376 -10.19 18.48 -2.25
N ALA A 377 -8.87 18.52 -2.47
CA ALA A 377 -7.96 19.35 -1.69
C ALA A 377 -8.33 20.84 -1.77
N TYR A 378 -8.63 21.36 -2.96
CA TYR A 378 -9.11 22.73 -3.14
C TYR A 378 -10.42 22.99 -2.36
N ILE A 379 -11.41 22.10 -2.49
CA ILE A 379 -12.69 22.21 -1.78
C ILE A 379 -12.51 22.15 -0.25
N SER A 380 -11.55 21.35 0.23
CA SER A 380 -11.27 21.19 1.66
C SER A 380 -10.81 22.49 2.31
N GLN A 381 -10.23 23.41 1.53
CA GLN A 381 -9.84 24.75 2.00
C GLN A 381 -11.04 25.67 2.26
N ARG A 382 -12.28 25.19 2.06
CA ARG A 382 -13.56 25.88 2.33
C ARG A 382 -13.80 27.12 1.47
N TYR A 383 -13.09 27.26 0.35
CA TYR A 383 -13.24 28.40 -0.58
C TYR A 383 -14.33 28.21 -1.64
N CYS A 384 -14.87 27.00 -1.77
CA CYS A 384 -16.07 26.76 -2.57
C CYS A 384 -16.83 25.51 -2.10
N THR A 385 -18.10 25.42 -2.48
CA THR A 385 -18.88 24.18 -2.40
C THR A 385 -18.56 23.23 -3.55
N LEU A 386 -19.01 21.97 -3.47
CA LEU A 386 -18.91 21.01 -4.58
C LEU A 386 -19.56 21.56 -5.86
N LYS A 387 -20.73 22.20 -5.71
CA LYS A 387 -21.47 22.82 -6.81
C LYS A 387 -20.70 23.97 -7.45
N GLU A 388 -20.19 24.90 -6.65
CA GLU A 388 -19.40 26.05 -7.13
C GLU A 388 -18.08 25.63 -7.80
N TYR A 389 -17.50 24.50 -7.39
CA TYR A 389 -16.28 23.97 -8.00
C TYR A 389 -16.47 23.67 -9.48
N ILE A 390 -17.63 23.13 -9.87
CA ILE A 390 -17.95 22.78 -11.27
C ILE A 390 -17.89 24.03 -12.16
N GLU A 391 -18.47 25.14 -11.70
CA GLU A 391 -18.49 26.40 -12.44
C GLU A 391 -17.08 27.00 -12.60
N ARG A 392 -16.22 26.84 -11.58
CA ARG A 392 -14.81 27.26 -11.64
C ARG A 392 -14.03 26.40 -12.62
N PHE A 393 -14.22 25.07 -12.54
CA PHE A 393 -13.55 24.11 -13.42
C PHE A 393 -13.87 24.34 -14.89
N GLN A 394 -15.14 24.53 -15.23
CA GLN A 394 -15.57 24.78 -16.61
C GLN A 394 -14.93 26.05 -17.19
N ARG A 395 -14.95 27.16 -16.43
CA ARG A 395 -14.31 28.42 -16.82
C ARG A 395 -12.82 28.23 -17.09
N GLN A 396 -12.13 27.53 -16.20
CA GLN A 396 -10.69 27.36 -16.32
C GLN A 396 -10.30 26.43 -17.47
N ARG A 397 -11.04 25.33 -17.64
CA ARG A 397 -10.86 24.43 -18.77
C ARG A 397 -11.04 25.17 -20.10
N ASP A 398 -12.08 25.99 -20.22
CA ASP A 398 -12.33 26.77 -21.44
C ASP A 398 -11.22 27.81 -21.72
N SER A 399 -10.63 28.38 -20.67
CA SER A 399 -9.44 29.24 -20.79
C SER A 399 -8.24 28.47 -21.35
N LEU A 400 -7.92 27.30 -20.77
CA LEU A 400 -6.81 26.45 -21.23
C LEU A 400 -6.99 25.94 -22.66
N LEU A 401 -8.23 25.61 -23.08
CA LEU A 401 -8.53 25.22 -24.47
C LEU A 401 -8.22 26.37 -25.46
N ARG A 402 -8.38 27.64 -25.06
CA ARG A 402 -8.21 28.82 -25.94
C ARG A 402 -6.75 29.22 -26.15
N PHE A 403 -5.89 29.00 -25.17
CA PHE A 403 -4.47 29.42 -25.24
C PHE A 403 -3.56 28.42 -25.97
N GLY A 404 -4.09 27.28 -26.45
CA GLY A 404 -3.40 26.38 -27.38
C GLY A 404 -2.11 25.71 -26.86
N GLN A 405 -1.69 25.98 -25.63
CA GLN A 405 -0.44 25.47 -25.05
C GLN A 405 -0.50 23.98 -24.67
N ILE A 406 -1.68 23.35 -24.70
CA ILE A 406 -1.87 21.95 -24.30
C ILE A 406 -2.78 21.32 -25.34
N GLN A 407 -2.51 20.09 -25.78
CA GLN A 407 -3.48 19.29 -26.52
C GLN A 407 -4.68 19.02 -25.61
N ALA A 408 -5.60 19.97 -25.66
CA ALA A 408 -6.68 20.18 -24.72
C ALA A 408 -7.82 19.14 -24.90
N SER A 409 -7.64 18.20 -25.83
CA SER A 409 -8.45 17.00 -26.06
C SER A 409 -7.95 15.75 -25.30
N SER A 410 -6.84 15.83 -24.56
CA SER A 410 -6.24 14.69 -23.85
C SER A 410 -6.70 14.59 -22.38
N ARG A 411 -6.61 13.37 -21.81
CA ARG A 411 -6.87 13.06 -20.38
C ARG A 411 -6.11 13.97 -19.41
N SER A 412 -4.97 14.54 -19.84
CA SER A 412 -4.14 15.47 -19.08
C SER A 412 -4.72 16.88 -18.94
N GLY A 413 -5.57 17.32 -19.88
CA GLY A 413 -6.14 18.67 -19.87
C GLY A 413 -7.07 18.92 -18.66
N ASN A 414 -7.86 17.90 -18.28
CA ASN A 414 -8.70 17.97 -17.09
C ASN A 414 -7.86 18.07 -15.81
N VAL A 415 -6.74 17.35 -15.75
CA VAL A 415 -5.83 17.39 -14.60
C VAL A 415 -5.19 18.77 -14.47
N TYR A 416 -4.68 19.34 -15.57
CA TYR A 416 -4.09 20.69 -15.59
C TYR A 416 -5.10 21.75 -15.15
N ALA A 417 -6.36 21.66 -15.58
CA ALA A 417 -7.42 22.57 -15.14
C ALA A 417 -7.60 22.53 -13.61
N THR A 418 -7.51 21.36 -12.96
CA THR A 418 -7.63 21.28 -11.49
C THR A 418 -6.48 21.95 -10.75
N PHE A 419 -5.24 21.81 -11.26
CA PHE A 419 -4.09 22.49 -10.67
C PHE A 419 -4.17 24.01 -10.87
N GLU A 420 -4.59 24.45 -12.05
CA GLU A 420 -4.65 25.88 -12.38
C GLU A 420 -5.70 26.63 -11.56
N ILE A 421 -6.81 25.99 -11.19
CA ILE A 421 -7.78 26.58 -10.24
C ILE A 421 -7.11 26.93 -8.91
N SER A 422 -6.27 26.03 -8.39
CA SER A 422 -5.54 26.25 -7.13
C SER A 422 -4.52 27.36 -7.27
N ALA A 423 -3.74 27.37 -8.35
CA ALA A 423 -2.72 28.40 -8.54
C ALA A 423 -3.30 29.79 -8.78
N GLN A 424 -4.39 29.92 -9.54
CA GLN A 424 -5.07 31.20 -9.71
C GLN A 424 -5.63 31.75 -8.40
N PHE A 425 -6.11 30.88 -7.52
CA PHE A 425 -6.53 31.30 -6.19
C PHE A 425 -5.36 31.88 -5.39
N LEU A 426 -4.19 31.20 -5.42
CA LEU A 426 -2.98 31.72 -4.78
C LEU A 426 -2.57 33.06 -5.40
N GLU A 427 -2.64 33.21 -6.72
CA GLU A 427 -2.27 34.44 -7.42
C GLU A 427 -3.17 35.62 -7.07
N GLN A 428 -4.47 35.39 -6.99
CA GLN A 428 -5.45 36.42 -6.61
C GLN A 428 -5.32 36.84 -5.15
N SER A 429 -4.78 35.95 -4.30
CA SER A 429 -4.71 36.14 -2.85
C SER A 429 -3.29 36.49 -2.36
N LYS A 430 -2.28 36.49 -3.24
CA LYS A 430 -0.87 36.71 -2.85
C LYS A 430 -0.58 38.09 -2.27
N SER A 431 -1.41 39.10 -2.58
CA SER A 431 -1.27 40.45 -2.03
C SER A 431 -1.74 40.57 -0.58
N THR A 432 -2.57 39.65 -0.10
CA THR A 432 -3.13 39.65 1.26
C THR A 432 -2.54 38.55 2.15
N ASN A 433 -1.88 37.54 1.56
CA ASN A 433 -1.21 36.48 2.30
C ASN A 433 0.16 36.17 1.69
N GLN A 434 1.22 36.53 2.41
CA GLN A 434 2.60 36.33 1.98
C GLN A 434 2.97 34.85 1.79
N ALA A 435 2.36 33.93 2.54
CA ALA A 435 2.59 32.50 2.37
C ALA A 435 2.16 32.01 0.97
N TYR A 436 1.13 32.62 0.37
CA TYR A 436 0.69 32.31 -0.99
C TYR A 436 1.65 32.84 -2.05
N ALA A 437 2.22 34.03 -1.83
CA ALA A 437 3.27 34.56 -2.70
C ALA A 437 4.51 33.65 -2.67
N ASN A 438 4.93 33.24 -1.47
CA ASN A 438 6.08 32.35 -1.27
C ASN A 438 5.82 30.95 -1.88
N ALA A 439 4.60 30.42 -1.74
CA ALA A 439 4.20 29.14 -2.33
C ALA A 439 4.26 29.15 -3.85
N LEU A 440 3.83 30.23 -4.51
CA LEU A 440 3.92 30.38 -5.97
C LEU A 440 5.37 30.46 -6.46
N GLU A 441 6.23 31.19 -5.74
CA GLU A 441 7.66 31.27 -6.04
C GLU A 441 8.34 29.91 -5.87
N LEU A 442 8.04 29.21 -4.76
CA LEU A 442 8.53 27.85 -4.50
C LEU A 442 8.05 26.86 -5.58
N LEU A 443 6.80 26.98 -6.03
CA LEU A 443 6.25 26.14 -7.09
C LEU A 443 7.05 26.30 -8.40
N GLY A 444 7.44 27.53 -8.74
CA GLY A 444 8.29 27.81 -9.91
C GLY A 444 9.67 27.15 -9.80
N VAL A 445 10.27 27.16 -8.61
CA VAL A 445 11.55 26.48 -8.33
C VAL A 445 11.40 24.95 -8.45
N LEU A 446 10.39 24.38 -7.79
CA LEU A 446 10.15 22.94 -7.82
C LEU A 446 9.86 22.41 -9.23
N GLY A 447 9.22 23.21 -10.08
CA GLY A 447 9.01 22.88 -11.50
C GLY A 447 10.29 22.77 -12.33
N HIS A 448 11.43 23.29 -11.85
CA HIS A 448 12.74 23.19 -12.51
C HIS A 448 13.68 22.17 -11.86
N LEU A 449 13.33 21.66 -10.67
CA LEU A 449 14.03 20.57 -10.02
C LEU A 449 13.50 19.21 -10.50
N TYR A 450 14.15 18.13 -10.12
CA TYR A 450 13.58 16.80 -10.35
C TYR A 450 12.30 16.61 -9.52
N PHE A 451 11.31 15.90 -10.05
CA PHE A 451 9.96 15.85 -9.47
C PHE A 451 9.88 15.10 -8.13
N THR A 452 10.94 14.41 -7.70
CA THR A 452 10.98 13.66 -6.43
C THR A 452 12.36 13.78 -5.78
N GLY A 453 12.45 13.49 -4.48
CA GLY A 453 13.71 13.47 -3.73
C GLY A 453 14.35 14.85 -3.55
N VAL A 454 13.58 15.94 -3.56
CA VAL A 454 14.12 17.29 -3.35
C VAL A 454 14.30 17.53 -1.84
N PRO A 455 15.54 17.63 -1.31
CA PRO A 455 15.76 17.71 0.13
C PRO A 455 15.45 19.11 0.66
N GLN A 456 14.63 19.23 1.71
CA GLN A 456 14.36 20.52 2.35
C GLN A 456 15.64 21.23 2.83
N GLY A 457 16.64 20.46 3.25
CA GLY A 457 17.94 20.98 3.69
C GLY A 457 18.65 21.85 2.65
N MET A 458 18.40 21.66 1.34
CA MET A 458 19.06 22.47 0.30
C MET A 458 18.75 23.96 0.44
N PHE A 459 17.52 24.30 0.86
CA PHE A 459 17.09 25.68 1.03
C PHE A 459 17.73 26.34 2.24
N THR A 460 17.82 25.59 3.36
CA THR A 460 18.52 26.03 4.57
C THR A 460 20.01 26.23 4.29
N CYS A 461 20.65 25.30 3.57
CA CYS A 461 22.05 25.38 3.16
C CYS A 461 22.31 26.63 2.31
N ALA A 462 21.50 26.84 1.27
CA ALA A 462 21.62 28.02 0.42
C ALA A 462 21.44 29.34 1.19
N SER A 463 20.49 29.39 2.12
CA SER A 463 20.29 30.56 2.98
C SER A 463 21.48 30.84 3.89
N LYS A 464 22.07 29.80 4.50
CA LYS A 464 23.27 29.94 5.35
C LYS A 464 24.48 30.40 4.54
N TYR A 465 24.72 29.79 3.38
CA TYR A 465 25.82 30.17 2.51
C TYR A 465 25.69 31.63 2.04
N ALA A 466 24.47 32.06 1.70
CA ALA A 466 24.19 33.43 1.25
C ALA A 466 24.56 34.51 2.27
N GLN A 467 24.51 34.22 3.57
CA GLN A 467 24.91 35.13 4.63
C GLN A 467 26.44 35.33 4.71
N ASN A 468 27.21 34.33 4.27
CA ASN A 468 28.67 34.32 4.36
C ASN A 468 29.37 34.87 3.11
N ILE A 469 28.62 35.26 2.07
CA ILE A 469 29.21 35.85 0.86
C ILE A 469 29.68 37.27 1.16
N PRO A 470 30.98 37.59 0.93
CA PRO A 470 31.56 38.91 1.20
C PRO A 470 30.82 40.07 0.52
N GLU A 471 30.89 41.26 1.11
CA GLU A 471 30.28 42.48 0.54
C GLU A 471 31.06 43.06 -0.64
N GLU A 472 32.37 42.83 -0.69
CA GLU A 472 33.21 43.33 -1.79
C GLU A 472 33.05 42.48 -3.05
N PRO A 473 33.05 43.09 -4.25
CA PRO A 473 32.92 42.34 -5.48
C PRO A 473 34.14 41.43 -5.66
N LEU A 474 33.91 40.10 -5.67
CA LEU A 474 34.73 39.21 -6.48
C LEU A 474 34.75 39.79 -7.90
N ASN A 475 35.92 39.82 -8.54
CA ASN A 475 36.13 40.37 -9.87
C ASN A 475 34.94 39.97 -10.79
N ALA A 476 34.29 40.94 -11.44
CA ALA A 476 33.02 40.69 -12.15
C ALA A 476 33.12 39.64 -13.28
N ASP A 477 34.35 39.38 -13.75
CA ASP A 477 34.67 38.37 -14.75
C ASP A 477 35.02 36.99 -14.15
N ASP A 478 35.04 36.84 -12.82
CA ASP A 478 35.32 35.59 -12.14
C ASP A 478 34.07 34.70 -12.10
N ILE A 479 33.95 33.86 -13.13
CA ILE A 479 32.91 32.83 -13.25
C ILE A 479 33.13 31.62 -12.34
N THR A 480 34.23 31.59 -11.56
CA THR A 480 34.57 30.46 -10.68
C THR A 480 34.05 30.62 -9.25
N GLY A 481 33.55 31.81 -8.89
CA GLY A 481 33.06 32.13 -7.55
C GLY A 481 31.56 32.46 -7.48
N LEU A 482 30.91 32.06 -6.38
CA LEU A 482 29.55 32.50 -6.05
C LEU A 482 29.59 33.92 -5.48
N SER A 483 28.63 34.75 -5.88
CA SER A 483 28.63 36.20 -5.64
C SER A 483 27.27 36.71 -5.16
N ARG A 484 27.21 37.98 -4.74
CA ARG A 484 25.96 38.66 -4.38
C ARG A 484 24.93 38.68 -5.52
N TRP A 485 25.36 38.54 -6.77
CA TRP A 485 24.42 38.34 -7.89
C TRP A 485 23.60 37.07 -7.68
N HIS A 486 24.23 35.93 -7.38
CA HIS A 486 23.55 34.66 -7.11
C HIS A 486 22.63 34.76 -5.89
N VAL A 487 23.09 35.41 -4.82
CA VAL A 487 22.26 35.67 -3.63
C VAL A 487 21.02 36.47 -4.00
N SER A 488 21.13 37.48 -4.85
CA SER A 488 19.97 38.30 -5.25
C SER A 488 18.97 37.56 -6.16
N ARG A 489 19.33 36.37 -6.66
CA ARG A 489 18.44 35.47 -7.42
C ARG A 489 17.77 34.42 -6.57
N LEU A 490 18.12 34.27 -5.29
CA LEU A 490 17.42 33.33 -4.41
C LEU A 490 15.93 33.68 -4.29
N PRO A 491 15.08 32.70 -3.94
CA PRO A 491 13.69 32.99 -3.64
C PRO A 491 13.58 34.05 -2.55
N LYS A 492 12.66 35.01 -2.72
CA LYS A 492 12.51 36.15 -1.80
C LYS A 492 12.22 35.70 -0.37
N PHE A 493 11.55 34.56 -0.21
CA PHE A 493 11.26 33.99 1.10
C PHE A 493 12.50 33.49 1.87
N LEU A 494 13.67 33.39 1.21
CA LEU A 494 14.96 33.09 1.85
C LEU A 494 15.78 34.35 2.20
N HIS A 495 15.36 35.54 1.77
CA HIS A 495 16.10 36.77 2.04
C HIS A 495 15.86 37.27 3.47
N GLY A 496 16.91 37.74 4.14
CA GLY A 496 16.81 38.45 5.43
C GLY A 496 16.49 37.57 6.64
N LEU A 497 16.68 36.26 6.53
CA LEU A 497 16.49 35.33 7.65
C LEU A 497 17.63 35.49 8.66
N SER A 498 17.30 35.88 9.91
CA SER A 498 18.18 35.73 11.07
C SER A 498 17.98 34.33 11.61
N LEU A 499 18.77 33.37 11.14
CA LEU A 499 18.75 32.01 11.70
C LEU A 499 19.34 32.12 13.11
N ASN A 500 18.53 31.89 14.15
CA ASN A 500 19.09 31.59 15.47
C ASN A 500 19.83 30.23 15.35
N ASP A 501 20.95 30.10 16.05
CA ASP A 501 21.99 29.05 15.94
C ASP A 501 21.55 27.57 16.10
N GLU A 502 20.26 27.22 16.03
CA GLU A 502 19.85 25.82 15.95
C GLU A 502 19.93 25.31 14.50
N LEU A 503 20.78 24.31 14.31
CA LEU A 503 21.28 23.84 13.01
C LEU A 503 20.18 23.30 12.07
N ASP A 504 18.98 23.01 12.60
CA ASP A 504 17.95 22.16 11.99
C ASP A 504 16.60 22.84 11.69
N ASP A 505 16.43 24.13 12.03
CA ASP A 505 15.13 24.78 11.83
C ASP A 505 14.94 25.29 10.39
N LEU A 506 13.88 24.78 9.75
CA LEU A 506 13.42 25.25 8.44
C LEU A 506 12.90 26.69 8.57
N PRO A 507 13.27 27.63 7.67
CA PRO A 507 12.73 28.98 7.70
C PRO A 507 11.20 28.96 7.72
N THR A 508 10.58 29.72 8.64
CA THR A 508 9.11 29.76 8.80
C THR A 508 8.40 30.09 7.49
N SER A 509 8.97 31.00 6.71
CA SER A 509 8.47 31.37 5.37
C SER A 509 8.43 30.21 4.38
N LEU A 510 9.40 29.29 4.44
CA LEU A 510 9.46 28.07 3.65
C LEU A 510 8.52 27.00 4.21
N HIS A 511 8.46 26.86 5.54
CA HIS A 511 7.50 25.97 6.20
C HIS A 511 6.06 26.29 5.79
N ASP A 512 5.69 27.57 5.84
CA ASP A 512 4.36 28.03 5.45
C ASP A 512 4.08 27.81 3.96
N ALA A 513 5.05 28.10 3.09
CA ALA A 513 4.93 27.87 1.64
C ALA A 513 4.72 26.37 1.31
N LEU A 514 5.49 25.49 1.95
CA LEU A 514 5.32 24.04 1.83
C LEU A 514 3.97 23.59 2.39
N GLY A 515 3.53 24.17 3.50
CA GLY A 515 2.22 23.94 4.11
C GLY A 515 1.08 24.27 3.15
N VAL A 516 1.17 25.40 2.45
CA VAL A 516 0.21 25.82 1.41
C VAL A 516 0.21 24.84 0.24
N LEU A 517 1.36 24.57 -0.38
CA LEU A 517 1.40 23.64 -1.53
C LEU A 517 0.89 22.24 -1.17
N ARG A 518 1.17 21.78 0.05
CA ARG A 518 0.66 20.51 0.58
C ARG A 518 -0.84 20.55 0.83
N SER A 519 -1.40 21.66 1.29
CA SER A 519 -2.85 21.78 1.57
C SER A 519 -3.69 21.72 0.28
N PHE A 520 -3.12 22.14 -0.84
CA PHE A 520 -3.69 21.97 -2.18
C PHE A 520 -3.31 20.63 -2.85
N ALA A 521 -2.64 19.72 -2.14
CA ALA A 521 -2.16 18.43 -2.67
C ALA A 521 -1.23 18.52 -3.89
N ILE A 522 -0.54 19.66 -4.07
CA ILE A 522 0.41 19.88 -5.17
C ILE A 522 1.73 19.13 -4.90
N ILE A 523 2.15 19.11 -3.63
CA ILE A 523 3.35 18.41 -3.17
C ILE A 523 3.03 17.37 -2.10
N THR A 524 3.91 16.39 -1.96
CA THR A 524 4.02 15.51 -0.79
C THR A 524 5.37 15.72 -0.13
N ILE A 525 5.44 15.43 1.17
CA ILE A 525 6.67 15.52 1.96
C ILE A 525 6.82 14.21 2.72
N GLN A 526 7.95 13.53 2.53
CA GLN A 526 8.25 12.30 3.25
C GLN A 526 8.50 12.59 4.74
N LEU A 527 7.92 11.79 5.63
CA LEU A 527 7.99 12.02 7.08
C LEU A 527 9.40 11.83 7.63
N GLU A 528 10.13 10.83 7.13
CA GLU A 528 11.47 10.44 7.60
C GLU A 528 12.55 11.28 6.93
N THR A 529 12.62 11.29 5.60
CA THR A 529 13.70 11.95 4.84
C THR A 529 13.50 13.46 4.69
N LYS A 530 12.29 13.98 4.95
CA LYS A 530 11.89 15.37 4.68
C LYS A 530 12.01 15.77 3.21
N GLU A 531 12.09 14.81 2.30
CA GLU A 531 12.13 15.09 0.86
C GLU A 531 10.77 15.55 0.34
N ILE A 532 10.81 16.54 -0.55
CA ILE A 532 9.66 17.08 -1.26
C ILE A 532 9.50 16.30 -2.56
N SER A 533 8.26 15.99 -2.92
CA SER A 533 7.93 15.33 -4.18
C SER A 533 6.66 15.90 -4.79
N MET A 534 6.58 15.86 -6.11
CA MET A 534 5.44 16.26 -6.93
C MET A 534 5.04 15.07 -7.80
N HIS A 535 3.73 14.94 -8.04
CA HIS A 535 3.29 14.04 -9.09
C HIS A 535 3.88 14.51 -10.45
N PRO A 536 4.34 13.63 -11.35
CA PRO A 536 4.95 14.04 -12.63
C PRO A 536 4.08 15.00 -13.46
N LEU A 537 2.76 14.80 -13.50
CA LEU A 537 1.83 15.75 -14.14
C LEU A 537 1.72 17.10 -13.43
N ALA A 538 1.83 17.15 -12.09
CA ALA A 538 1.87 18.41 -11.35
C ALA A 538 3.17 19.16 -11.62
N HIS A 539 4.28 18.42 -11.68
CA HIS A 539 5.60 18.96 -12.01
C HIS A 539 5.63 19.54 -13.43
N ALA A 540 5.17 18.78 -14.44
CA ALA A 540 5.05 19.25 -15.82
C ALA A 540 4.15 20.50 -15.91
N TRP A 541 2.98 20.48 -15.27
CA TRP A 541 2.08 21.65 -15.21
C TRP A 541 2.75 22.89 -14.58
N ALA A 542 3.48 22.71 -13.48
CA ALA A 542 4.15 23.82 -12.78
C ALA A 542 5.18 24.52 -13.66
N TRP A 543 5.83 23.79 -14.57
CA TRP A 543 6.72 24.36 -15.58
C TRP A 543 5.93 24.97 -16.76
N ASP A 544 4.97 24.21 -17.31
CA ASP A 544 4.19 24.61 -18.48
C ASP A 544 3.39 25.90 -18.26
N ARG A 545 2.90 26.14 -17.04
CA ARG A 545 2.07 27.32 -16.73
C ARG A 545 2.83 28.65 -16.78
N LEU A 546 4.15 28.62 -16.62
CA LEU A 546 4.96 29.84 -16.66
C LEU A 546 5.12 30.31 -18.11
N ILE A 547 5.06 31.62 -18.33
CA ILE A 547 5.46 32.21 -19.61
C ILE A 547 7.00 32.19 -19.75
N GLU A 548 7.51 32.36 -20.97
CA GLU A 548 8.95 32.22 -21.25
C GLU A 548 9.85 33.07 -20.35
N ALA A 549 9.48 34.33 -20.10
CA ALA A 549 10.22 35.22 -19.20
C ALA A 549 10.25 34.68 -17.76
N ASP A 550 9.10 34.26 -17.21
CA ASP A 550 9.01 33.73 -15.85
C ASP A 550 9.71 32.37 -15.73
N ARG A 551 9.73 31.55 -16.80
CA ARG A 551 10.53 30.31 -16.85
C ARG A 551 12.02 30.62 -16.73
N GLN A 552 12.50 31.62 -17.46
CA GLN A 552 13.91 32.00 -17.41
C GLN A 552 14.28 32.50 -16.01
N ASP A 553 13.44 33.33 -15.38
CA ASP A 553 13.67 33.82 -14.02
C ASP A 553 13.65 32.70 -12.98
N ALA A 554 12.67 31.78 -13.06
CA ALA A 554 12.60 30.62 -12.19
C ALA A 554 13.80 29.68 -12.38
N TRP A 555 14.27 29.50 -13.61
CA TRP A 555 15.47 28.72 -13.92
C TRP A 555 16.72 29.34 -13.30
N VAL A 556 16.95 30.65 -13.47
CA VAL A 556 18.08 31.36 -12.86
C VAL A 556 18.03 31.27 -11.32
N CYS A 557 16.84 31.42 -10.74
CA CYS A 557 16.61 31.25 -9.31
C CYS A 557 16.98 29.84 -8.83
N THR A 558 16.51 28.82 -9.54
CA THR A 558 16.77 27.41 -9.22
C THR A 558 18.25 27.06 -9.32
N MET A 559 18.92 27.50 -10.37
CA MET A 559 20.37 27.26 -10.54
C MET A 559 21.19 27.95 -9.45
N SER A 560 20.81 29.17 -9.07
CA SER A 560 21.47 29.90 -7.98
C SER A 560 21.26 29.21 -6.64
N LEU A 561 20.05 28.69 -6.39
CA LEU A 561 19.73 27.89 -5.22
C LEU A 561 20.57 26.61 -5.15
N ILE A 562 20.66 25.85 -6.24
CA ILE A 562 21.48 24.63 -6.30
C ILE A 562 22.95 24.97 -6.01
N ALA A 563 23.50 26.00 -6.66
CA ALA A 563 24.89 26.37 -6.50
C ALA A 563 25.21 26.75 -5.03
N LEU A 564 24.33 27.53 -4.39
CA LEU A 564 24.48 27.95 -3.00
C LEU A 564 24.17 26.84 -1.98
N SER A 565 23.48 25.77 -2.39
CA SER A 565 23.14 24.64 -1.51
C SER A 565 24.29 23.66 -1.25
N THR A 566 25.48 23.92 -1.80
CA THR A 566 26.70 23.13 -1.60
C THR A 566 27.32 23.40 -0.22
N CYS A 567 26.59 23.12 0.86
CA CYS A 567 27.18 23.13 2.19
C CYS A 567 28.07 21.89 2.39
N SER A 568 29.32 22.11 2.74
CA SER A 568 30.28 21.11 3.25
C SER A 568 30.03 20.80 4.72
#